data_AF-A0A7Y6IJU2-F1
#
_entry.id   AF-A0A7Y6IJU2-F1
#
_cell.length_a   1.000
_cell.length_b   1.000
_cell.length_c   1.000
_cell.angle_alpha   90.00
_cell.angle_beta   90.00
_cell.angle_gamma   90.00
#
_symmetry.space_group_name_H-M   'P 1'
#
loop_
_entity.id
_entity.type
_entity.pdbx_description
1 polymer ?
#
loop_
_entity_poly.entity_id
_entity_poly.type
_entity_poly.pdbx_seq_one_letter_code
_entity_poly.pdbx_strand_id
1 'polypeptide(L)'
;MEAKRWTVQISISEDDDDQRTVARAVLHARGREWRESVGLARRNPADRAVPEIGDELAAGRALMALAERLMGDAAGDVAQLGGLRTR
;
A
#
# COMPACT_ATOMS: atom_id res chain seq x y z
N MET A 1 -10.57 -0.21 -27.32
CA MET A 1 -10.40 -0.84 -25.98
C MET A 1 -10.85 0.16 -24.94
N GLU A 2 -11.73 -0.23 -24.02
CA GLU A 2 -12.06 0.63 -22.88
C GLU A 2 -11.02 0.47 -21.77
N ALA A 3 -10.46 1.57 -21.29
CA ALA A 3 -9.48 1.57 -20.22
C ALA A 3 -10.17 1.51 -18.85
N LYS A 4 -9.72 0.60 -17.98
CA LYS A 4 -10.09 0.64 -16.56
C LYS A 4 -9.12 1.54 -15.83
N ARG A 5 -9.64 2.49 -15.05
CA ARG A 5 -8.83 3.39 -14.21
C ARG A 5 -9.04 3.07 -12.74
N TRP A 6 -7.94 2.83 -12.03
CA TRP A 6 -7.88 2.73 -10.58
C TRP A 6 -7.02 3.87 -10.04
N THR A 7 -7.25 4.25 -8.79
CA THR A 7 -6.51 5.33 -8.11
C THR A 7 -6.04 4.84 -6.76
N VAL A 8 -4.78 5.09 -6.42
CA VAL A 8 -4.27 4.90 -5.05
C VAL A 8 -4.15 6.27 -4.40
N GLN A 9 -4.84 6.45 -3.27
CA GLN A 9 -4.67 7.61 -2.41
C GLN A 9 -3.66 7.27 -1.33
N ILE A 10 -2.63 8.10 -1.18
CA ILE A 10 -1.62 7.95 -0.12
C ILE A 10 -1.76 9.14 0.84
N SER A 11 -1.89 8.86 2.12
CA SER A 11 -1.90 9.85 3.19
C SER A 11 -0.73 9.58 4.12
N ILE A 12 0.06 10.60 4.43
CA ILE A 12 1.26 10.49 5.25
C ILE A 12 1.07 11.32 6.52
N SER A 13 1.51 10.78 7.64
CA SER A 13 1.54 11.44 8.95
C SER A 13 2.86 11.17 9.65
N GLU A 14 3.47 12.23 10.16
CA GLU A 14 4.71 12.21 10.94
C GLU A 14 4.42 12.43 12.43
N ASP A 15 5.28 11.94 13.32
CA ASP A 15 5.24 12.29 14.74
C ASP A 15 6.00 13.61 15.01
N ASP A 16 5.73 14.24 16.15
CA ASP A 16 6.25 15.58 16.48
C ASP A 16 7.79 15.70 16.54
N ASP A 17 8.52 14.57 16.48
CA ASP A 17 10.00 14.51 16.56
C ASP A 17 10.65 14.01 15.26
N ASP A 18 9.86 13.89 14.18
CA ASP A 18 10.26 13.35 12.86
C ASP A 18 11.03 12.02 12.98
N GLN A 19 10.72 11.22 14.01
CA GLN A 19 11.34 9.92 14.24
C GLN A 19 10.55 8.82 13.55
N ARG A 20 9.25 9.03 13.34
CA ARG A 20 8.36 8.05 12.75
C ARG A 20 7.44 8.68 11.72
N THR A 21 7.52 8.16 10.50
CA THR A 21 6.60 8.48 9.40
C THR A 21 5.67 7.29 9.15
N VAL A 22 4.38 7.54 9.01
CA VAL A 22 3.35 6.54 8.70
C VAL A 22 2.67 6.92 7.40
N ALA A 23 2.62 6.02 6.43
CA ALA A 23 1.87 6.21 5.19
C ALA A 23 0.75 5.18 5.09
N ARG A 24 -0.47 5.66 4.78
CA ARG A 24 -1.65 4.85 4.49
C ARG A 24 -1.95 4.92 3.00
N ALA A 25 -1.99 3.77 2.32
CA ALA A 25 -2.34 3.68 0.91
C ALA A 25 -3.68 2.96 0.73
N VAL A 26 -4.64 3.65 0.11
CA VAL A 26 -6.01 3.16 -0.15
C VAL A 26 -6.23 3.07 -1.66
N LEU A 27 -6.54 1.87 -2.15
CA LEU A 27 -6.91 1.62 -3.54
C LEU A 27 -8.41 1.86 -3.72
N HIS A 28 -8.75 2.80 -4.61
CA HIS A 28 -10.09 3.01 -5.11
C HIS A 28 -10.24 2.39 -6.50
N ALA A 29 -11.24 1.53 -6.66
CA ALA A 29 -11.55 0.86 -7.91
C ALA A 29 -13.07 0.75 -8.08
N ARG A 30 -13.57 1.06 -9.27
CA ARG A 30 -15.02 1.11 -9.58
C ARG A 30 -15.81 2.03 -8.63
N GLY A 31 -15.22 3.16 -8.24
CA GLY A 31 -15.87 4.17 -7.39
C GLY A 31 -15.99 3.80 -5.91
N ARG A 32 -15.34 2.73 -5.44
CA ARG A 32 -15.31 2.34 -4.02
C ARG A 32 -13.89 2.09 -3.53
N GLU A 33 -13.70 2.19 -2.23
CA GLU A 33 -12.52 1.64 -1.55
C GLU A 33 -12.50 0.12 -1.72
N TRP A 34 -11.35 -0.42 -2.12
CA TRP A 34 -11.17 -1.85 -2.34
C TRP A 34 -10.17 -2.44 -1.35
N ARG A 35 -8.96 -1.88 -1.28
CA ARG A 35 -7.89 -2.33 -0.39
C ARG A 35 -7.21 -1.17 0.30
N GLU A 36 -6.70 -1.47 1.47
CA GLU A 36 -5.89 -0.57 2.27
C GLU A 36 -4.61 -1.28 2.72
N SER A 37 -3.55 -0.49 2.89
CA SER A 37 -2.29 -0.91 3.46
C SER A 37 -1.64 0.25 4.21
N VAL A 38 -0.72 -0.08 5.12
CA VAL A 38 0.05 0.89 5.90
C VAL A 38 1.53 0.56 5.80
N GLY A 39 2.35 1.59 5.63
CA GLY A 39 3.81 1.55 5.68
C GLY A 39 4.33 2.44 6.79
N LEU A 40 5.45 2.03 7.39
CA LEU A 40 6.11 2.76 8.47
C LEU A 40 7.56 3.02 8.07
N ALA A 41 8.07 4.22 8.32
CA ALA A 41 9.49 4.53 8.31
C ALA A 41 9.89 5.03 9.70
N ARG A 42 11.11 4.69 10.12
CA ARG A 42 11.72 5.20 11.35
C ARG A 42 13.10 5.72 11.02
N ARG A 43 13.38 6.97 11.40
CA ARG A 43 14.72 7.53 11.28
C ARG A 43 15.66 6.82 12.24
N ASN A 44 16.92 6.62 11.85
CA ASN A 44 17.95 6.27 12.82
C ASN A 44 18.27 7.54 13.63
N PRO A 45 18.32 7.49 14.97
CA PRO A 45 18.65 8.67 15.79
C PRO A 45 20.00 9.32 15.45
N ALA A 46 20.94 8.57 14.87
CA ALA A 46 22.23 9.08 14.42
C ALA A 46 22.18 9.80 13.05
N ASP A 47 21.11 9.63 12.28
CA ASP A 47 20.96 10.22 10.96
C ASP A 47 20.41 11.64 11.04
N ARG A 48 20.74 12.46 10.03
CA ARG A 48 20.16 13.79 9.88
C ARG A 48 18.64 13.70 9.70
N ALA A 49 17.92 14.62 10.33
CA ALA A 49 16.50 14.84 10.08
C ALA A 49 16.28 15.34 8.63
N VAL A 50 15.86 14.43 7.75
CA VAL A 50 15.43 14.74 6.37
C VAL A 50 14.05 14.11 6.22
N PRO A 51 12.96 14.88 6.43
CA PRO A 51 11.58 14.38 6.45
C PRO A 51 11.21 13.60 5.17
N GLU A 52 11.64 14.09 4.01
CA GLU A 52 11.29 13.52 2.70
C GLU A 52 11.73 12.06 2.55
N ILE A 53 12.81 11.65 3.21
CA ILE A 53 13.28 10.26 3.20
C ILE A 53 12.28 9.36 3.93
N GLY A 54 11.75 9.82 5.07
CA GLY A 54 10.73 9.11 5.84
C GLY A 54 9.45 8.91 5.05
N ASP A 55 9.02 9.96 4.35
CA ASP A 55 7.84 9.97 3.48
C ASP A 55 7.96 8.95 2.35
N GLU A 56 9.04 9.01 1.59
CA GLU A 56 9.29 8.11 0.46
C GLU A 56 9.36 6.65 0.91
N LEU A 57 10.07 6.38 2.01
CA LEU A 57 10.17 5.03 2.57
C LEU A 57 8.83 4.51 3.10
N ALA A 58 8.08 5.32 3.84
CA ALA A 58 6.79 4.92 4.38
C ALA A 58 5.80 4.67 3.24
N ALA A 59 5.72 5.57 2.24
CA ALA A 59 4.86 5.43 1.07
C ALA A 59 5.23 4.19 0.24
N GLY A 60 6.52 3.97 -0.03
CA GLY A 60 7.00 2.79 -0.76
C GLY A 60 6.65 1.49 -0.04
N ARG A 61 6.80 1.44 1.29
CA ARG A 61 6.40 0.29 2.11
C ARG A 61 4.89 0.04 2.08
N ALA A 62 4.08 1.09 2.14
CA ALA A 62 2.63 0.98 2.01
C ALA A 62 2.25 0.39 0.64
N LEU A 63 2.83 0.92 -0.44
CA LEU A 63 2.58 0.42 -1.80
C LEU A 63 3.02 -1.03 -2.00
N MET A 64 4.15 -1.44 -1.41
CA MET A 64 4.60 -2.83 -1.46
C MET A 64 3.60 -3.76 -0.76
N ALA A 65 3.14 -3.40 0.43
CA ALA A 65 2.10 -4.14 1.14
C ALA A 65 0.76 -4.17 0.37
N LEU A 66 0.40 -3.09 -0.33
CA LEU A 66 -0.77 -3.06 -1.21
C LEU A 66 -0.62 -4.04 -2.38
N ALA A 67 0.55 -4.09 -3.01
CA ALA A 67 0.84 -4.99 -4.12
C ALA A 67 0.74 -6.46 -3.67
N GLU A 68 1.31 -6.81 -2.52
CA GLU A 68 1.22 -8.15 -1.93
C GLU A 68 -0.24 -8.57 -1.70
N ARG A 69 -1.08 -7.67 -1.17
CA ARG A 69 -2.51 -7.93 -0.97
C ARG A 69 -3.24 -8.20 -2.27
N LEU A 70 -2.99 -7.41 -3.32
CA LEU A 70 -3.61 -7.60 -4.63
C LEU A 70 -3.20 -8.92 -5.29
N MET A 71 -1.92 -9.30 -5.16
CA MET A 71 -1.45 -10.60 -5.63
C MET A 71 -2.09 -11.75 -4.85
N GLY A 72 -2.24 -11.59 -3.53
CA GLY A 72 -2.94 -12.54 -2.67
C GLY A 72 -4.41 -12.72 -3.06
N ASP A 73 -5.13 -11.64 -3.32
CA ASP A 73 -6.51 -11.66 -3.81
C ASP A 73 -6.61 -12.43 -5.13
N ALA A 74 -5.76 -12.09 -6.09
CA ALA A 74 -5.75 -12.73 -7.40
C ALA A 74 -5.44 -14.24 -7.29
N ALA A 75 -4.48 -14.62 -6.44
CA ALA A 75 -4.15 -16.02 -6.19
C ALA A 75 -5.34 -16.77 -5.56
N GLY A 76 -6.03 -16.15 -4.60
CA GLY A 76 -7.25 -16.70 -3.99
C GLY A 76 -8.38 -16.91 -5.00
N ASP A 77 -8.63 -15.92 -5.85
CA ASP A 77 -9.63 -15.98 -6.92
C ASP A 77 -9.33 -17.11 -7.92
N VAL A 78 -8.07 -17.23 -8.34
CA VAL A 78 -7.62 -18.30 -9.25
C VAL A 78 -7.79 -19.68 -8.60
N ALA A 79 -7.45 -19.84 -7.32
CA ALA A 79 -7.62 -21.10 -6.62
C ALA A 79 -9.10 -21.50 -6.51
N GLN A 80 -9.97 -20.55 -6.18
CA GLN A 80 -11.42 -20.79 -6.05
C GLN A 80 -12.07 -21.15 -7.40
N LEU A 81 -11.76 -20.40 -8.45
CA LEU A 81 -12.33 -20.61 -9.79
C LEU A 81 -11.70 -21.79 -10.54
N GLY A 82 -10.41 -22.03 -10.32
CA GLY A 82 -9.69 -23.18 -10.88
C GLY A 82 -10.11 -24.50 -10.24
N GLY A 83 -10.37 -24.52 -8.93
CA GLY A 83 -10.88 -25.69 -8.22
C GLY A 83 -12.29 -26.12 -8.65
N LEU A 84 -13.12 -25.18 -9.10
CA LEU A 84 -14.48 -25.44 -9.62
C LEU A 84 -14.50 -26.13 -10.99
N ARG A 85 -13.39 -26.17 -11.73
CA ARG A 85 -13.30 -26.82 -13.05
C ARG A 85 -12.93 -28.30 -13.01
N THR A 86 -12.67 -28.86 -11.83
CA THR A 86 -12.16 -30.24 -11.68
C THR A 86 -13.11 -31.16 -10.90
N ARG A 87 -14.42 -30.86 -10.87
CA ARG A 87 -15.46 -31.74 -10.34
C ARG A 87 -16.56 -31.96 -11.35
#